data_AF-K6DP71-F1
#
_entry.id   AF-K6DP71-F1
#
_cell.length_a   1.000
_cell.length_b   1.000
_cell.length_c   1.000
_cell.angle_alpha   90.00
_cell.angle_beta   90.00
_cell.angle_gamma   90.00
#
_symmetry.space_group_name_H-M   'P 1'
#
loop_
_entity.id
_entity.type
_entity.pdbx_description
1 polymer ?
#
loop_
_entity_poly.entity_id
_entity_poly.type
_entity_poly.pdbx_seq_one_letter_code
_entity_poly.pdbx_strand_id
1 'polypeptide(L)'
;MKKNRLLMTLFALMLLVLSACGNSDTKDAAAKETKKPAPKPAPTEMILATTTSTQDSGLLDVLVPMFEKENNVKVKTIAVGTGQALEMGTKGEADVLLVHAPAAEKAVVDAGDAINYKRVMYNDFILVGPKENPAAVSGDDIKAAFKKLADTKSIFVSRGDDSGTHKKELGIWTADAIQPAGDWYVSTGQGMGQTLQVAAEKKGYVLTDRATWLAQEKNLDTLKIAVEGGNDLMNIYHVMQVNPEKHDKVNSKDAEKFVNFMVDAKTQDVIENFGKKEYGQSLFFKYTE
;
A
#
# COMPACT_ATOMS: atom_id res chain seq x y z
N MET A 1 66.37 -41.29 32.81
CA MET A 1 66.29 -40.71 34.17
C MET A 1 67.13 -39.44 34.24
N LYS A 2 66.49 -38.33 34.66
CA LYS A 2 67.05 -37.08 35.22
C LYS A 2 68.21 -36.39 34.49
N LYS A 3 67.90 -35.33 33.73
CA LYS A 3 68.76 -34.14 33.58
C LYS A 3 67.90 -32.87 33.63
N ASN A 4 67.73 -32.38 34.85
CA ASN A 4 67.55 -30.96 35.16
C ASN A 4 68.95 -30.33 35.19
N ARG A 5 69.05 -29.03 34.90
CA ARG A 5 70.23 -28.13 35.05
C ARG A 5 71.06 -27.85 33.79
N LEU A 6 70.57 -26.89 33.02
CA LEU A 6 71.29 -25.90 32.22
C LEU A 6 70.13 -25.03 31.70
N LEU A 7 70.01 -23.74 31.86
CA LEU A 7 70.89 -22.62 32.14
C LEU A 7 69.83 -21.49 32.32
N MET A 8 69.88 -20.66 33.38
CA MET A 8 70.48 -19.32 33.24
C MET A 8 70.08 -18.70 31.88
N THR A 9 69.25 -17.67 31.79
CA THR A 9 69.46 -16.31 32.29
C THR A 9 68.45 -15.50 31.48
N LEU A 10 67.41 -14.88 32.07
CA LEU A 10 66.79 -13.62 31.57
C LEU A 10 65.48 -13.21 32.28
N PHE A 11 65.27 -13.45 33.58
CA PHE A 11 64.03 -12.94 34.20
C PHE A 11 64.18 -12.48 35.66
N ALA A 12 65.36 -11.96 35.99
CA ALA A 12 65.64 -11.39 37.30
C ALA A 12 66.58 -10.20 37.16
N LEU A 13 66.16 -9.18 36.40
CA LEU A 13 66.82 -7.87 36.41
C LEU A 13 65.87 -6.78 35.90
N MET A 14 65.01 -6.27 36.79
CA MET A 14 64.59 -4.85 36.88
C MET A 14 63.39 -4.75 37.84
N LEU A 15 63.64 -5.11 39.09
CA LEU A 15 62.96 -4.52 40.24
C LEU A 15 63.96 -3.53 40.84
N LEU A 16 63.48 -2.32 41.16
CA LEU A 16 64.15 -1.21 41.84
C LEU A 16 64.95 -0.24 40.95
N VAL A 17 64.25 0.76 40.41
CA VAL A 17 64.73 2.14 40.49
C VAL A 17 63.68 2.99 41.19
N LEU A 18 64.18 3.60 42.26
CA LEU A 18 63.57 4.48 43.27
C LEU A 18 62.74 5.65 42.74
N SER A 19 61.66 5.90 43.47
CA SER A 19 61.13 7.18 43.94
C SER A 19 61.82 8.46 43.46
N ALA A 20 61.05 9.33 42.79
CA ALA A 20 61.31 10.76 42.74
C ALA A 20 60.01 11.54 42.95
N CYS A 21 60.08 12.51 43.85
CA CYS A 21 59.04 13.34 44.43
C CYS A 21 58.28 14.21 43.41
N GLY A 22 57.07 14.67 43.76
CA GLY A 22 56.48 15.86 43.14
C GLY A 22 54.98 15.98 43.29
N ASN A 23 54.55 16.62 44.37
CA ASN A 23 53.18 17.08 44.60
C ASN A 23 52.85 18.23 43.62
N SER A 24 51.80 18.12 42.78
CA SER A 24 51.04 19.26 42.25
C SER A 24 49.81 18.81 41.45
N ASP A 25 48.68 19.41 41.82
CA ASP A 25 47.50 19.70 41.00
C ASP A 25 46.63 18.53 40.51
N THR A 26 45.69 18.17 41.39
CA THR A 26 44.37 17.65 41.02
C THR A 26 43.67 18.61 40.05
N LYS A 27 43.61 18.24 38.76
CA LYS A 27 42.61 18.74 37.81
C LYS A 27 41.72 17.60 37.36
N ASP A 28 40.42 17.87 37.47
CA ASP A 28 39.30 17.08 36.98
C ASP A 28 39.57 16.45 35.61
N ALA A 29 39.59 15.12 35.59
CA ALA A 29 39.32 14.34 34.40
C ALA A 29 38.25 13.30 34.77
N ALA A 30 37.02 13.77 34.96
CA ALA A 30 35.85 12.91 34.93
C ALA A 30 35.82 12.24 33.55
N ALA A 31 36.18 10.96 33.51
CA ALA A 31 36.01 10.12 32.34
C ALA A 31 34.51 10.12 31.98
N LYS A 32 34.15 10.81 30.90
CA LYS A 32 32.86 10.63 30.25
C LYS A 32 32.83 9.22 29.68
N GLU A 33 32.29 8.28 30.46
CA GLU A 33 31.79 7.03 29.92
C GLU A 33 30.72 7.37 28.88
N THR A 34 31.11 7.34 27.61
CA THR A 34 30.18 7.32 26.49
C THR A 34 29.43 5.99 26.54
N LYS A 35 28.27 5.98 27.22
CA LYS A 35 27.28 4.89 27.10
C LYS A 35 26.98 4.68 25.62
N LYS A 36 27.50 3.60 25.05
CA LYS A 36 27.12 3.10 23.72
C LYS A 36 25.59 2.96 23.71
N PRO A 37 24.88 3.52 22.71
CA PRO A 37 23.42 3.37 22.63
C PRO A 37 23.05 1.89 22.68
N ALA A 38 22.07 1.53 23.49
CA ALA A 38 21.55 0.17 23.53
C ALA A 38 21.11 -0.27 22.12
N PRO A 39 21.35 -1.52 21.71
CA PRO A 39 20.91 -2.01 20.41
C PRO A 39 19.39 -1.83 20.29
N LYS A 40 18.93 -1.25 19.18
CA LYS A 40 17.50 -1.11 18.89
C LYS A 40 16.88 -2.52 18.90
N PRO A 41 15.74 -2.75 19.57
CA PRO A 41 15.06 -4.04 19.54
C PRO A 41 14.74 -4.44 18.10
N ALA A 42 14.74 -5.74 17.82
CA ALA A 42 14.38 -6.26 16.49
C ALA A 42 12.97 -5.79 16.10
N PRO A 43 12.72 -5.50 14.81
CA PRO A 43 11.38 -5.10 14.36
C PRO A 43 10.35 -6.19 14.60
N THR A 44 9.15 -5.81 15.02
CA THR A 44 7.97 -6.67 14.98
C THR A 44 7.47 -6.81 13.53
N GLU A 45 6.65 -7.83 13.25
CA GLU A 45 6.04 -8.00 11.92
C GLU A 45 4.55 -7.67 11.96
N MET A 46 4.05 -7.07 10.87
CA MET A 46 2.63 -6.76 10.68
C MET A 46 2.22 -7.10 9.24
N ILE A 47 1.07 -7.73 9.06
CA ILE A 47 0.50 -8.07 7.76
C ILE A 47 -0.52 -7.01 7.35
N LEU A 48 -0.24 -6.35 6.23
CA LEU A 48 -1.16 -5.42 5.56
C LEU A 48 -1.83 -6.16 4.39
N ALA A 49 -3.13 -6.43 4.49
CA ALA A 49 -3.92 -6.89 3.35
C ALA A 49 -4.50 -5.69 2.60
N THR A 50 -4.26 -5.63 1.30
CA THR A 50 -4.66 -4.50 0.46
C THR A 50 -5.04 -4.96 -0.94
N THR A 51 -5.36 -4.01 -1.82
CA THR A 51 -5.76 -4.30 -3.19
C THR A 51 -4.60 -4.18 -4.17
N THR A 52 -4.63 -4.98 -5.23
CA THR A 52 -3.66 -4.88 -6.34
C THR A 52 -3.58 -3.48 -6.92
N SER A 53 -4.69 -2.76 -7.09
CA SER A 53 -4.65 -1.38 -7.60
C SER A 53 -3.98 -0.39 -6.63
N THR A 54 -4.05 -0.64 -5.32
CA THR A 54 -3.30 0.17 -4.33
C THR A 54 -1.81 -0.06 -4.47
N GLN A 55 -1.39 -1.31 -4.64
CA GLN A 55 0.02 -1.66 -4.88
C GLN A 55 0.52 -1.11 -6.23
N ASP A 56 -0.24 -1.30 -7.30
CA ASP A 56 0.11 -0.89 -8.67
C ASP A 56 0.22 0.63 -8.81
N SER A 57 -0.43 1.40 -7.93
CA SER A 57 -0.29 2.86 -7.87
C SER A 57 1.09 3.35 -7.42
N GLY A 58 1.89 2.48 -6.77
CA GLY A 58 3.18 2.83 -6.18
C GLY A 58 3.10 3.60 -4.85
N LEU A 59 1.91 3.93 -4.35
CA LEU A 59 1.76 4.69 -3.11
C LEU A 59 2.38 3.97 -1.90
N LEU A 60 2.22 2.64 -1.83
CA LEU A 60 2.75 1.84 -0.72
C LEU A 60 4.27 1.78 -0.70
N ASP A 61 4.95 1.98 -1.83
CA ASP A 61 6.41 2.04 -1.91
C ASP A 61 6.98 3.27 -1.19
N VAL A 62 6.13 4.27 -0.92
CA VAL A 62 6.47 5.46 -0.14
C VAL A 62 6.00 5.34 1.30
N LEU A 63 4.73 4.96 1.51
CA LEU A 63 4.11 4.97 2.84
C LEU A 63 4.65 3.86 3.75
N VAL A 64 4.84 2.65 3.22
CA VAL A 64 5.31 1.52 4.03
C VAL A 64 6.71 1.78 4.60
N PRO A 65 7.74 2.17 3.81
CA PRO A 65 9.06 2.47 4.38
C PRO A 65 9.04 3.61 5.41
N MET A 66 8.17 4.61 5.23
CA MET A 66 8.00 5.69 6.19
C MET A 66 7.47 5.15 7.53
N PHE A 67 6.40 4.35 7.50
CA PHE A 67 5.84 3.72 8.70
C PHE A 67 6.83 2.78 9.40
N GLU A 68 7.51 1.91 8.64
CA GLU A 68 8.49 0.95 9.17
C GLU A 68 9.61 1.66 9.96
N LYS A 69 10.11 2.77 9.41
CA LYS A 69 11.16 3.58 10.03
C LYS A 69 10.70 4.24 11.33
N GLU A 70 9.50 4.81 11.34
CA GLU A 70 8.94 5.53 12.48
C GLU A 70 8.56 4.59 13.64
N ASN A 71 8.11 3.38 13.34
CA ASN A 71 7.52 2.48 14.33
C ASN A 71 8.37 1.26 14.70
N ASN A 72 9.49 1.03 14.00
CA ASN A 72 10.31 -0.17 14.14
C ASN A 72 9.50 -1.47 13.89
N VAL A 73 8.74 -1.46 12.80
CA VAL A 73 7.89 -2.57 12.35
C VAL A 73 8.35 -2.98 10.95
N LYS A 74 8.22 -4.27 10.60
CA LYS A 74 8.33 -4.77 9.24
C LYS A 74 6.92 -5.09 8.72
N VAL A 75 6.51 -4.42 7.66
CA VAL A 75 5.21 -4.65 7.02
C VAL A 75 5.34 -5.69 5.93
N LYS A 76 4.49 -6.71 5.98
CA LYS A 76 4.28 -7.70 4.93
C LYS A 76 3.01 -7.34 4.18
N THR A 77 3.17 -6.71 3.02
CA THR A 77 2.04 -6.34 2.16
C THR A 77 1.57 -7.54 1.34
N ILE A 78 0.27 -7.82 1.40
CA ILE A 78 -0.40 -8.83 0.58
C ILE A 78 -1.45 -8.10 -0.27
N ALA A 79 -1.19 -7.98 -1.57
CA ALA A 79 -2.05 -7.31 -2.52
C ALA A 79 -2.90 -8.32 -3.30
N VAL A 80 -4.22 -8.29 -3.09
CA VAL A 80 -5.20 -9.25 -3.65
C VAL A 80 -6.48 -8.53 -4.07
N GLY A 81 -7.53 -9.25 -4.48
CA GLY A 81 -8.85 -8.63 -4.68
C GLY A 81 -9.45 -8.15 -3.36
N THR A 82 -10.33 -7.13 -3.39
CA THR A 82 -10.95 -6.58 -2.17
C THR A 82 -11.72 -7.64 -1.38
N GLY A 83 -12.41 -8.57 -2.05
CA GLY A 83 -13.08 -9.69 -1.37
C GLY A 83 -12.10 -10.56 -0.58
N GLN A 84 -10.97 -10.93 -1.19
CA GLN A 84 -9.93 -11.75 -0.56
C GLN A 84 -9.25 -11.00 0.59
N ALA A 85 -8.95 -9.71 0.44
CA ALA A 85 -8.35 -8.91 1.51
C ALA A 85 -9.27 -8.82 2.74
N LEU A 86 -10.58 -8.60 2.52
CA LEU A 86 -11.58 -8.59 3.59
C LEU A 86 -11.75 -9.97 4.24
N GLU A 87 -11.71 -11.04 3.44
CA GLU A 87 -11.76 -12.41 3.94
C GLU A 87 -10.54 -12.75 4.82
N MET A 88 -9.34 -12.33 4.42
CA MET A 88 -8.14 -12.48 5.25
C MET A 88 -8.31 -11.79 6.61
N GLY A 89 -8.88 -10.58 6.63
CA GLY A 89 -9.18 -9.87 7.88
C GLY A 89 -10.17 -10.65 8.75
N THR A 90 -11.25 -11.16 8.14
CA THR A 90 -12.27 -11.97 8.83
C THR A 90 -11.72 -13.27 9.40
N LYS A 91 -10.64 -13.82 8.82
CA LYS A 91 -9.97 -15.03 9.30
C LYS A 91 -8.82 -14.76 10.29
N GLY A 92 -8.50 -13.49 10.57
CA GLY A 92 -7.34 -13.12 11.37
C GLY A 92 -5.99 -13.44 10.69
N GLU A 93 -5.99 -13.51 9.36
CA GLU A 93 -4.79 -13.77 8.53
C GLU A 93 -4.07 -12.46 8.13
N ALA A 94 -4.65 -11.31 8.46
CA ALA A 94 -4.07 -9.98 8.33
C ALA A 94 -4.24 -9.21 9.65
N ASP A 95 -3.41 -8.20 9.86
CA ASP A 95 -3.50 -7.33 11.05
C ASP A 95 -4.24 -6.03 10.75
N VAL A 96 -4.07 -5.51 9.53
CA VAL A 96 -4.66 -4.27 9.06
C VAL A 96 -5.09 -4.41 7.59
N LEU A 97 -6.21 -3.79 7.25
CA LEU A 97 -6.76 -3.77 5.90
C LEU A 97 -6.70 -2.34 5.34
N LEU A 98 -6.30 -2.19 4.08
CA LEU A 98 -6.41 -0.95 3.30
C LEU A 98 -7.10 -1.26 1.97
N VAL A 99 -8.38 -0.92 1.88
CA VAL A 99 -9.29 -1.33 0.80
C VAL A 99 -10.22 -0.18 0.37
N HIS A 100 -11.01 -0.39 -0.69
CA HIS A 100 -11.85 0.64 -1.31
C HIS A 100 -13.23 0.14 -1.81
N ALA A 101 -13.89 -0.70 -1.03
CA ALA A 101 -15.26 -1.17 -1.28
C ALA A 101 -16.18 -0.91 -0.06
N PRO A 102 -16.67 0.35 0.12
CA PRO A 102 -17.33 0.78 1.36
C PRO A 102 -18.49 -0.12 1.82
N ALA A 103 -19.33 -0.60 0.91
CA ALA A 103 -20.43 -1.49 1.26
C ALA A 103 -19.96 -2.85 1.81
N ALA A 104 -18.90 -3.43 1.23
CA ALA A 104 -18.35 -4.70 1.70
C ALA A 104 -17.55 -4.53 3.00
N GLU A 105 -16.82 -3.43 3.13
CA GLU A 105 -16.11 -3.06 4.35
C GLU A 105 -17.06 -2.88 5.53
N LYS A 106 -18.16 -2.13 5.31
CA LYS A 106 -19.19 -1.89 6.31
C LYS A 106 -19.74 -3.21 6.87
N ALA A 107 -19.92 -4.23 6.03
CA ALA A 107 -20.38 -5.55 6.48
C ALA A 107 -19.38 -6.23 7.42
N VAL A 108 -18.08 -6.15 7.13
CA VAL A 108 -17.00 -6.70 7.99
C VAL A 108 -16.91 -5.95 9.32
N VAL A 109 -17.05 -4.61 9.29
CA VAL A 109 -17.06 -3.77 10.49
C VAL A 109 -18.30 -4.05 11.35
N ASP A 110 -19.48 -4.14 10.73
CA ASP A 110 -20.74 -4.39 11.43
C ASP A 110 -20.83 -5.81 12.00
N ALA A 111 -20.16 -6.77 11.37
CA ALA A 111 -19.95 -8.11 11.93
C ALA A 111 -18.96 -8.13 13.12
N GLY A 112 -18.23 -7.02 13.33
CA GLY A 112 -17.22 -6.89 14.38
C GLY A 112 -15.90 -7.58 14.06
N ASP A 113 -15.62 -7.89 12.79
CA ASP A 113 -14.37 -8.52 12.34
C ASP A 113 -13.25 -7.48 12.15
N ALA A 114 -13.62 -6.22 11.90
CA ALA A 114 -12.70 -5.09 11.84
C ALA A 114 -13.19 -3.92 12.70
N ILE A 115 -12.23 -3.18 13.25
CA ILE A 115 -12.42 -2.00 14.11
C ILE A 115 -11.56 -0.85 13.60
N ASN A 116 -11.67 0.34 14.22
CA ASN A 116 -10.91 1.52 13.85
C ASN A 116 -11.02 1.86 12.35
N TYR A 117 -12.23 1.74 11.81
CA TYR A 117 -12.56 2.01 10.41
C TYR A 117 -12.47 3.51 10.11
N LYS A 118 -11.50 3.91 9.28
CA LYS A 118 -11.20 5.31 8.97
C LYS A 118 -11.07 5.55 7.48
N ARG A 119 -11.67 6.64 6.99
CA ARG A 119 -11.42 7.18 5.65
C ARG A 119 -10.04 7.81 5.61
N VAL A 120 -9.24 7.49 4.60
CA VAL A 120 -7.85 7.95 4.53
C VAL A 120 -7.54 8.71 3.27
N MET A 121 -8.16 8.38 2.15
CA MET A 121 -7.94 9.06 0.88
C MET A 121 -9.03 8.69 -0.11
N TYR A 122 -9.07 9.40 -1.22
CA TYR A 122 -9.86 8.98 -2.37
C TYR A 122 -9.11 9.27 -3.66
N ASN A 123 -9.45 8.52 -4.70
CA ASN A 123 -9.19 8.91 -6.07
C ASN A 123 -10.52 8.75 -6.85
N ASP A 124 -10.43 8.69 -8.17
CA ASP A 124 -11.57 8.47 -9.03
C ASP A 124 -11.33 7.30 -10.00
N PHE A 125 -12.43 6.66 -10.36
CA PHE A 125 -12.51 5.78 -11.52
C PHE A 125 -12.62 6.60 -12.79
N ILE A 126 -12.10 6.06 -13.88
CA ILE A 126 -12.20 6.61 -15.22
C ILE A 126 -12.47 5.49 -16.21
N LEU A 127 -13.15 5.81 -17.29
CA LEU A 127 -13.24 4.92 -18.45
C LEU A 127 -12.09 5.26 -19.39
N VAL A 128 -11.25 4.27 -19.66
CA VAL A 128 -10.18 4.34 -20.66
C VAL A 128 -10.61 3.54 -21.88
N GLY A 129 -10.23 3.97 -23.07
CA GLY A 129 -10.53 3.26 -24.32
C GLY A 129 -9.64 3.71 -25.49
N PRO A 130 -9.89 3.20 -26.70
CA PRO A 130 -9.07 3.50 -27.86
C PRO A 130 -9.05 5.00 -28.20
N LYS A 131 -7.91 5.49 -28.67
CA LYS A 131 -7.76 6.88 -29.12
C LYS A 131 -8.75 7.26 -30.22
N GLU A 132 -9.06 6.33 -31.11
CA GLU A 132 -10.03 6.48 -32.19
C GLU A 132 -11.48 6.60 -31.67
N ASN A 133 -11.73 6.15 -30.44
CA ASN A 133 -13.01 6.19 -29.76
C ASN A 133 -14.19 5.70 -30.64
N PRO A 134 -14.17 4.45 -31.11
CA PRO A 134 -15.20 3.92 -32.02
C PRO A 134 -16.62 3.92 -31.43
N ALA A 135 -16.75 3.85 -30.09
CA ALA A 135 -18.03 3.97 -29.42
C ALA A 135 -18.50 5.42 -29.26
N ALA A 136 -17.68 6.40 -29.62
CA ALA A 136 -17.95 7.83 -29.48
C ALA A 136 -18.47 8.20 -28.07
N VAL A 137 -17.83 7.68 -27.02
CA VAL A 137 -18.14 8.01 -25.61
C VAL A 137 -17.21 9.14 -25.13
N SER A 138 -17.75 10.09 -24.38
CA SER A 138 -17.00 11.26 -23.86
C SER A 138 -17.77 11.94 -22.73
N GLY A 139 -17.08 12.75 -21.93
CA GLY A 139 -17.69 13.58 -20.87
C GLY A 139 -17.56 12.94 -19.49
N ASP A 140 -18.56 13.16 -18.65
CA ASP A 140 -18.58 12.77 -17.22
C ASP A 140 -19.69 11.77 -16.88
N ASP A 141 -20.61 11.48 -17.80
CA ASP A 141 -21.70 10.52 -17.60
C ASP A 141 -21.23 9.08 -17.91
N ILE A 142 -20.72 8.41 -16.87
CA ILE A 142 -20.25 7.02 -16.98
C ILE A 142 -21.37 6.03 -17.34
N LYS A 143 -22.60 6.28 -16.90
CA LYS A 143 -23.74 5.40 -17.16
C LYS A 143 -24.14 5.47 -18.62
N ALA A 144 -24.25 6.68 -19.17
CA ALA A 144 -24.50 6.88 -20.59
C ALA A 144 -23.40 6.23 -21.45
N ALA A 145 -22.14 6.30 -21.01
CA ALA A 145 -21.04 5.64 -21.70
C ALA A 145 -21.15 4.12 -21.69
N PHE A 146 -21.41 3.50 -20.52
CA PHE A 146 -21.59 2.05 -20.40
C PHE A 146 -22.75 1.56 -21.25
N LYS A 147 -23.90 2.25 -21.19
CA LYS A 147 -25.04 1.96 -22.06
C LYS A 147 -24.65 2.00 -23.54
N LYS A 148 -23.93 3.03 -23.98
CA LYS A 148 -23.47 3.16 -25.36
C LYS A 148 -22.55 2.01 -25.77
N LEU A 149 -21.61 1.60 -24.91
CA LEU A 149 -20.73 0.45 -25.17
C LEU A 149 -21.53 -0.85 -25.35
N ALA A 150 -22.56 -1.05 -24.53
CA ALA A 150 -23.44 -2.21 -24.63
C ALA A 150 -24.30 -2.20 -25.90
N ASP A 151 -24.79 -1.02 -26.32
CA ASP A 151 -25.59 -0.83 -27.54
C ASP A 151 -24.74 -1.05 -28.80
N THR A 152 -23.51 -0.54 -28.83
CA THR A 152 -22.59 -0.69 -29.98
C THR A 152 -21.80 -1.99 -29.96
N LYS A 153 -21.92 -2.79 -28.90
CA LYS A 153 -21.10 -4.00 -28.66
C LYS A 153 -19.60 -3.69 -28.80
N SER A 154 -19.19 -2.51 -28.34
CA SER A 154 -17.78 -2.14 -28.30
C SER A 154 -17.08 -2.95 -27.23
N ILE A 155 -15.87 -3.46 -27.54
CA ILE A 155 -15.16 -4.35 -26.62
C ILE A 155 -14.97 -3.66 -25.28
N PHE A 156 -15.46 -4.28 -24.22
CA PHE A 156 -15.25 -3.91 -22.84
C PHE A 156 -14.41 -5.00 -22.18
N VAL A 157 -13.32 -4.61 -21.53
CA VAL A 157 -12.41 -5.52 -20.83
C VAL A 157 -12.62 -5.36 -19.33
N SER A 158 -13.25 -6.36 -18.74
CA SER A 158 -13.45 -6.48 -17.30
C SER A 158 -12.24 -7.14 -16.64
N ARG A 159 -11.94 -6.69 -15.41
CA ARG A 159 -11.00 -7.36 -14.51
C ARG A 159 -11.42 -8.79 -14.19
N GLY A 160 -12.72 -9.01 -13.95
CA GLY A 160 -13.27 -10.34 -13.66
C GLY A 160 -12.63 -11.05 -12.46
N ASP A 161 -12.15 -10.31 -11.46
CA ASP A 161 -11.29 -10.83 -10.38
C ASP A 161 -11.82 -10.53 -8.96
N ASP A 162 -13.10 -10.16 -8.86
CA ASP A 162 -13.77 -9.76 -7.60
C ASP A 162 -13.11 -8.60 -6.82
N SER A 163 -12.27 -7.82 -7.50
CA SER A 163 -11.71 -6.58 -6.96
C SER A 163 -12.74 -5.47 -6.78
N GLY A 164 -12.37 -4.40 -6.06
CA GLY A 164 -13.18 -3.19 -5.95
C GLY A 164 -13.53 -2.59 -7.32
N THR A 165 -12.60 -2.59 -8.28
CA THR A 165 -12.86 -2.14 -9.66
C THR A 165 -13.89 -3.03 -10.37
N HIS A 166 -13.76 -4.36 -10.26
CA HIS A 166 -14.75 -5.29 -10.83
C HIS A 166 -16.15 -5.08 -10.21
N LYS A 167 -16.22 -4.94 -8.89
CA LYS A 167 -17.49 -4.65 -8.20
C LYS A 167 -18.09 -3.30 -8.62
N LYS A 168 -17.25 -2.28 -8.78
CA LYS A 168 -17.68 -0.95 -9.24
C LYS A 168 -18.28 -1.04 -10.64
N GLU A 169 -17.57 -1.69 -11.54
CA GLU A 169 -17.98 -1.95 -12.91
C GLU A 169 -19.33 -2.68 -12.99
N LEU A 170 -19.45 -3.82 -12.29
CA LEU A 170 -20.71 -4.57 -12.21
C LEU A 170 -21.86 -3.74 -11.64
N GLY A 171 -21.57 -2.86 -10.67
CA GLY A 171 -22.54 -1.92 -10.12
C GLY A 171 -23.06 -0.94 -11.16
N ILE A 172 -22.21 -0.45 -12.08
CA ILE A 172 -22.62 0.45 -13.17
C ILE A 172 -23.50 -0.30 -14.17
N TRP A 173 -23.11 -1.52 -14.58
CA TRP A 173 -23.93 -2.35 -15.47
C TRP A 173 -25.32 -2.64 -14.89
N THR A 174 -25.36 -3.06 -13.63
CA THR A 174 -26.60 -3.44 -12.95
C THR A 174 -27.53 -2.25 -12.72
N ALA A 175 -26.99 -1.04 -12.52
CA ALA A 175 -27.79 0.16 -12.33
C ALA A 175 -28.69 0.49 -13.52
N ASP A 176 -28.30 0.09 -14.74
CA ASP A 176 -29.09 0.23 -15.97
C ASP A 176 -29.72 -1.10 -16.43
N ALA A 177 -29.75 -2.12 -15.55
CA ALA A 177 -30.24 -3.47 -15.84
C ALA A 177 -29.57 -4.12 -17.08
N ILE A 178 -28.32 -3.74 -17.36
CA ILE A 178 -27.53 -4.31 -18.45
C ILE A 178 -26.78 -5.53 -17.89
N GLN A 179 -26.96 -6.69 -18.54
CA GLN A 179 -26.11 -7.85 -18.30
C GLN A 179 -25.08 -7.94 -19.43
N PRO A 180 -23.80 -7.58 -19.18
CA PRO A 180 -22.79 -7.67 -20.22
C PRO A 180 -22.45 -9.15 -20.49
N ALA A 181 -22.58 -9.55 -21.75
CA ALA A 181 -22.36 -10.94 -22.17
C ALA A 181 -22.02 -11.03 -23.67
N GLY A 182 -21.31 -12.09 -24.04
CA GLY A 182 -20.85 -12.35 -25.41
C GLY A 182 -19.45 -11.78 -25.70
N ASP A 183 -19.03 -11.86 -26.96
CA ASP A 183 -17.63 -11.65 -27.37
C ASP A 183 -17.08 -10.22 -27.11
N TRP A 184 -17.97 -9.24 -26.97
CA TRP A 184 -17.58 -7.87 -26.65
C TRP A 184 -17.26 -7.67 -25.17
N TYR A 185 -17.68 -8.56 -24.26
CA TYR A 185 -17.37 -8.47 -22.84
C TYR A 185 -16.28 -9.48 -22.48
N VAL A 186 -15.06 -8.99 -22.27
CA VAL A 186 -13.87 -9.81 -22.07
C VAL A 186 -13.46 -9.76 -20.61
N SER A 187 -13.56 -10.88 -19.90
CA SER A 187 -13.10 -11.01 -18.51
C SER A 187 -11.66 -11.53 -18.48
N THR A 188 -10.74 -10.79 -17.85
CA THR A 188 -9.31 -11.18 -17.78
C THR A 188 -8.99 -12.12 -16.61
N GLY A 189 -9.67 -11.96 -15.47
CA GLY A 189 -9.31 -12.62 -14.22
C GLY A 189 -7.95 -12.16 -13.66
N GLN A 190 -7.51 -10.95 -14.03
CA GLN A 190 -6.17 -10.44 -13.76
C GLN A 190 -6.18 -9.07 -13.07
N GLY A 191 -5.01 -8.64 -12.61
CA GLY A 191 -4.79 -7.30 -12.05
C GLY A 191 -5.03 -6.17 -13.05
N MET A 192 -5.02 -4.93 -12.54
CA MET A 192 -5.38 -3.76 -13.34
C MET A 192 -4.37 -3.46 -14.43
N GLY A 193 -3.06 -3.58 -14.15
CA GLY A 193 -2.01 -3.40 -15.15
C GLY A 193 -2.16 -4.33 -16.36
N GLN A 194 -2.34 -5.64 -16.15
CA GLN A 194 -2.55 -6.61 -17.23
C GLN A 194 -3.88 -6.39 -17.96
N THR A 195 -4.94 -6.02 -17.23
CA THR A 195 -6.25 -5.74 -17.84
C THR A 195 -6.19 -4.52 -18.77
N LEU A 196 -5.42 -3.49 -18.43
CA LEU A 196 -5.15 -2.35 -19.31
C LEU A 196 -4.38 -2.77 -20.58
N GLN A 197 -3.40 -3.67 -20.46
CA GLN A 197 -2.66 -4.21 -21.62
C GLN A 197 -3.60 -4.98 -22.57
N VAL A 198 -4.46 -5.83 -22.02
CA VAL A 198 -5.48 -6.56 -22.82
C VAL A 198 -6.44 -5.58 -23.50
N ALA A 199 -6.85 -4.50 -22.83
CA ALA A 199 -7.68 -3.46 -23.43
C ALA A 199 -6.96 -2.76 -24.60
N ALA A 200 -5.67 -2.46 -24.47
CA ALA A 200 -4.87 -1.87 -25.54
C ALA A 200 -4.77 -2.82 -26.75
N GLU A 201 -4.45 -4.10 -26.53
CA GLU A 201 -4.34 -5.12 -27.58
C GLU A 201 -5.66 -5.33 -28.32
N LYS A 202 -6.78 -5.38 -27.59
CA LYS A 202 -8.11 -5.61 -28.15
C LYS A 202 -8.77 -4.34 -28.68
N LYS A 203 -8.15 -3.17 -28.52
CA LYS A 203 -8.78 -1.87 -28.77
C LYS A 203 -10.13 -1.77 -28.04
N GLY A 204 -10.12 -2.15 -26.77
CA GLY A 204 -11.29 -2.17 -25.90
C GLY A 204 -11.30 -1.03 -24.89
N TYR A 205 -12.46 -0.87 -24.25
CA TYR A 205 -12.71 0.04 -23.14
C TYR A 205 -12.56 -0.69 -21.81
N VAL A 206 -12.15 0.01 -20.77
CA VAL A 206 -11.92 -0.57 -19.44
C VAL A 206 -12.14 0.50 -18.37
N LEU A 207 -12.80 0.11 -17.28
CA LEU A 207 -12.88 0.93 -16.07
C LEU A 207 -11.61 0.71 -15.24
N THR A 208 -10.92 1.80 -14.89
CA THR A 208 -9.69 1.77 -14.06
C THR A 208 -9.71 2.91 -13.07
N ASP A 209 -8.93 2.83 -11.99
CA ASP A 209 -8.63 4.02 -11.19
C ASP A 209 -7.59 4.91 -11.90
N ARG A 210 -7.66 6.21 -11.65
CA ARG A 210 -6.76 7.19 -12.28
C ARG A 210 -5.29 6.97 -11.92
N ALA A 211 -5.04 6.52 -10.69
CA ALA A 211 -3.69 6.27 -10.21
C ALA A 211 -2.97 5.19 -11.04
N THR A 212 -3.63 4.03 -11.27
CA THR A 212 -3.07 2.97 -12.11
C THR A 212 -2.94 3.42 -13.57
N TRP A 213 -3.93 4.16 -14.10
CA TRP A 213 -3.84 4.71 -15.46
C TRP A 213 -2.59 5.58 -15.63
N LEU A 214 -2.36 6.56 -14.76
CA LEU A 214 -1.23 7.48 -14.87
C LEU A 214 0.12 6.76 -14.72
N ALA A 215 0.18 5.72 -13.88
CA ALA A 215 1.37 4.89 -13.74
C ALA A 215 1.67 4.06 -15.02
N GLN A 216 0.66 3.73 -15.82
CA GLN A 216 0.79 2.87 -17.00
C GLN A 216 0.66 3.60 -18.34
N GLU A 217 0.14 4.84 -18.38
CA GLU A 217 -0.23 5.57 -19.60
C GLU A 217 0.91 5.63 -20.63
N LYS A 218 2.14 5.84 -20.16
CA LYS A 218 3.34 5.90 -21.03
C LYS A 218 3.60 4.58 -21.79
N ASN A 219 3.06 3.47 -21.29
CA ASN A 219 3.17 2.14 -21.90
C ASN A 219 1.93 1.76 -22.73
N LEU A 220 0.91 2.62 -22.79
CA LEU A 220 -0.40 2.35 -23.39
C LEU A 220 -0.75 3.40 -24.45
N ASP A 221 0.08 3.49 -25.48
CA ASP A 221 0.02 4.55 -26.51
C ASP A 221 -1.22 4.49 -27.43
N THR A 222 -2.00 3.41 -27.40
CA THR A 222 -3.25 3.24 -28.17
C THR A 222 -4.50 3.66 -27.39
N LEU A 223 -4.38 3.89 -26.09
CA LEU A 223 -5.49 4.22 -25.20
C LEU A 223 -5.49 5.70 -24.80
N LYS A 224 -6.65 6.18 -24.35
CA LYS A 224 -6.83 7.49 -23.72
C LYS A 224 -7.96 7.42 -22.70
N ILE A 225 -8.02 8.41 -21.80
CA ILE A 225 -9.21 8.67 -20.99
C ILE A 225 -10.36 9.03 -21.94
N ALA A 226 -11.45 8.27 -21.84
CA ALA A 226 -12.66 8.47 -22.61
C ALA A 226 -13.73 9.19 -21.77
N VAL A 227 -13.92 8.81 -20.50
CA VAL A 227 -14.92 9.41 -19.60
C VAL A 227 -14.32 9.58 -18.21
N GLU A 228 -14.52 10.75 -17.60
CA GLU A 228 -13.98 11.10 -16.28
C GLU A 228 -14.80 12.21 -15.60
N GLY A 229 -14.63 12.40 -14.29
CA GLY A 229 -15.22 13.54 -13.56
C GLY A 229 -16.68 13.35 -13.10
N GLY A 230 -17.30 12.22 -13.40
CA GLY A 230 -18.62 11.85 -12.88
C GLY A 230 -18.64 11.73 -11.35
N ASN A 231 -19.68 12.25 -10.71
CA ASN A 231 -19.83 12.19 -9.24
C ASN A 231 -19.87 10.77 -8.69
N ASP A 232 -20.37 9.82 -9.49
CA ASP A 232 -20.43 8.41 -9.17
C ASP A 232 -19.11 7.68 -9.43
N LEU A 233 -18.04 8.36 -9.83
CA LEU A 233 -16.72 7.75 -10.05
C LEU A 233 -15.80 7.83 -8.83
N MET A 234 -16.22 8.45 -7.73
CA MET A 234 -15.39 8.55 -6.54
C MET A 234 -15.03 7.17 -5.96
N ASN A 235 -13.76 6.97 -5.66
CA ASN A 235 -13.21 5.73 -5.12
C ASN A 235 -12.55 6.02 -3.76
N ILE A 236 -13.28 5.70 -2.69
CA ILE A 236 -12.87 6.04 -1.31
C ILE A 236 -12.12 4.86 -0.70
N TYR A 237 -10.97 5.15 -0.11
CA TYR A 237 -10.15 4.18 0.58
C TYR A 237 -10.34 4.29 2.09
N HIS A 238 -10.40 3.12 2.72
CA HIS A 238 -10.47 3.00 4.17
C HIS A 238 -9.34 2.13 4.69
N VAL A 239 -8.80 2.55 5.83
CA VAL A 239 -7.96 1.71 6.68
C VAL A 239 -8.80 1.17 7.83
N MET A 240 -8.55 -0.07 8.24
CA MET A 240 -9.17 -0.67 9.42
C MET A 240 -8.27 -1.72 10.04
N GLN A 241 -8.35 -1.82 11.36
CA GLN A 241 -7.63 -2.81 12.15
C GLN A 241 -8.48 -4.07 12.29
N VAL A 242 -7.88 -5.25 12.13
CA VAL A 242 -8.58 -6.51 12.40
C VAL A 242 -8.85 -6.65 13.90
N ASN A 243 -10.06 -7.09 14.26
CA ASN A 243 -10.49 -7.10 15.65
C ASN A 243 -9.71 -8.16 16.47
N PRO A 244 -8.87 -7.76 17.45
CA PRO A 244 -8.11 -8.70 18.26
C PRO A 244 -8.98 -9.53 19.21
N GLU A 245 -10.20 -9.09 19.54
CA GLU A 245 -11.11 -9.85 20.40
C GLU A 245 -11.58 -11.16 19.74
N LYS A 246 -11.47 -11.25 18.42
CA LYS A 246 -11.80 -12.47 17.66
C LYS A 246 -10.58 -13.31 17.29
N HIS A 247 -9.39 -12.73 17.35
CA HIS A 247 -8.17 -13.34 16.84
C HIS A 247 -6.95 -13.00 17.72
N ASP A 248 -6.57 -13.94 18.59
CA ASP A 248 -5.46 -13.78 19.55
C ASP A 248 -4.07 -13.59 18.92
N LYS A 249 -3.93 -13.90 17.62
CA LYS A 249 -2.66 -13.83 16.89
C LYS A 249 -2.44 -12.52 16.14
N VAL A 250 -3.47 -11.69 16.03
CA VAL A 250 -3.39 -10.41 15.34
C VAL A 250 -2.44 -9.48 16.09
N ASN A 251 -1.48 -8.87 15.39
CA ASN A 251 -0.63 -7.82 15.91
C ASN A 251 -1.39 -6.49 16.01
N SER A 252 -2.34 -6.46 16.95
CA SER A 252 -3.25 -5.34 17.19
C SER A 252 -2.53 -4.03 17.45
N LYS A 253 -1.39 -4.07 18.15
CA LYS A 253 -0.67 -2.87 18.56
C LYS A 253 -0.05 -2.16 17.36
N ASP A 254 0.56 -2.90 16.45
CA ASP A 254 1.15 -2.29 15.26
C ASP A 254 0.08 -1.95 14.20
N ALA A 255 -1.01 -2.72 14.14
CA ALA A 255 -2.17 -2.39 13.31
C ALA A 255 -2.80 -1.04 13.71
N GLU A 256 -3.03 -0.80 15.01
CA GLU A 256 -3.55 0.48 15.51
C GLU A 256 -2.61 1.64 15.16
N LYS A 257 -1.28 1.46 15.31
CA LYS A 257 -0.30 2.46 14.88
C LYS A 257 -0.40 2.74 13.39
N PHE A 258 -0.63 1.72 12.56
CA PHE A 258 -0.76 1.90 11.12
C PHE A 258 -2.03 2.69 10.77
N VAL A 259 -3.16 2.40 11.42
CA VAL A 259 -4.39 3.20 11.27
C VAL A 259 -4.12 4.66 11.62
N ASN A 260 -3.50 4.92 12.78
CA ASN A 260 -3.17 6.27 13.24
C ASN A 260 -2.17 6.97 12.31
N PHE A 261 -1.18 6.23 11.81
CA PHE A 261 -0.22 6.72 10.83
C PHE A 261 -0.92 7.17 9.54
N MET A 262 -1.88 6.39 9.04
CA MET A 262 -2.58 6.70 7.80
C MET A 262 -3.43 7.97 7.89
N VAL A 263 -3.95 8.31 9.08
CA VAL A 263 -4.75 9.55 9.30
C VAL A 263 -3.91 10.74 9.80
N ASP A 264 -2.63 10.54 10.12
CA ASP A 264 -1.75 11.61 10.58
C ASP A 264 -1.55 12.69 9.50
N ALA A 265 -1.49 13.95 9.93
CA ALA A 265 -1.41 15.11 9.02
C ALA A 265 -0.19 15.04 8.09
N LYS A 266 0.97 14.57 8.58
CA LYS A 266 2.18 14.44 7.76
C LYS A 266 1.99 13.36 6.69
N THR A 267 1.36 12.25 7.05
CA THR A 267 1.06 11.17 6.11
C THR A 267 0.03 11.60 5.07
N GLN A 268 -1.03 12.30 5.49
CA GLN A 268 -2.03 12.88 4.59
C GLN A 268 -1.42 13.88 3.61
N ASP A 269 -0.45 14.69 4.03
CA ASP A 269 0.28 15.58 3.13
C ASP A 269 1.18 14.81 2.15
N VAL A 270 1.75 13.66 2.54
CA VAL A 270 2.48 12.79 1.61
C VAL A 270 1.52 12.21 0.57
N ILE A 271 0.35 11.73 0.98
CA ILE A 271 -0.69 11.20 0.09
C ILE A 271 -1.13 12.27 -0.91
N GLU A 272 -1.50 13.47 -0.44
CA GLU A 272 -1.96 14.59 -1.27
C GLU A 272 -0.90 15.12 -2.25
N ASN A 273 0.38 14.88 -1.98
CA ASN A 273 1.47 15.29 -2.87
C ASN A 273 2.00 14.17 -3.75
N PHE A 274 1.50 12.94 -3.56
CA PHE A 274 1.93 11.79 -4.34
C PHE A 274 1.53 11.95 -5.81
N GLY A 275 2.50 11.73 -6.70
CA GLY A 275 2.32 11.86 -8.15
C GLY A 275 2.50 13.26 -8.74
N LYS A 276 2.37 14.35 -7.96
CA LYS A 276 2.46 15.72 -8.51
C LYS A 276 3.73 15.97 -9.32
N LYS A 277 4.86 15.46 -8.84
CA LYS A 277 6.16 15.61 -9.50
C LYS A 277 6.25 14.82 -10.81
N GLU A 278 5.66 13.63 -10.87
CA GLU A 278 5.82 12.70 -11.99
C GLU A 278 4.73 12.86 -13.06
N TYR A 279 3.51 13.16 -12.63
CA TYR A 279 2.30 13.19 -13.47
C TYR A 279 1.67 14.58 -13.56
N GLY A 280 2.23 15.60 -12.88
CA GLY A 280 1.71 16.97 -12.88
C GLY A 280 0.41 17.17 -12.08
N GLN A 281 -0.12 16.10 -11.46
CA GLN A 281 -1.34 16.11 -10.67
C GLN A 281 -1.22 15.12 -9.49
N SER A 282 -2.09 15.27 -8.49
CA SER A 282 -2.17 14.28 -7.40
C SER A 282 -2.83 13.00 -7.89
N LEU A 283 -2.32 11.84 -7.45
CA LEU A 283 -2.98 10.55 -7.69
C LEU A 283 -4.02 10.19 -6.63
N PHE A 284 -3.89 10.77 -5.44
CA PHE A 284 -4.79 10.57 -4.31
C PHE A 284 -5.04 11.91 -3.62
N PHE A 285 -6.28 12.11 -3.21
CA PHE A 285 -6.69 13.29 -2.46
C PHE A 285 -6.90 12.90 -1.00
N LYS A 286 -6.42 13.76 -0.11
CA LYS A 286 -6.56 13.53 1.33
C LYS A 286 -8.01 13.53 1.76
N TYR A 287 -8.33 12.65 2.71
CA TYR A 287 -9.62 12.68 3.39
C TYR A 287 -9.40 13.21 4.81
N THR A 288 -9.87 14.41 5.10
CA THR A 288 -9.86 14.93 6.48
C THR A 288 -11.23 14.71 7.09
N GLU A 289 -11.30 13.90 8.15
CA GLU A 289 -12.51 13.80 9.01
C GLU A 289 -12.80 15.11 9.73
#